data_AF-A0A0Q7MYR2-F1
#
_entry.id   AF-A0A0Q7MYR2-F1
#
_cell.length_a   1.000
_cell.length_b   1.000
_cell.length_c   1.000
_cell.angle_alpha   90.00
_cell.angle_beta   90.00
_cell.angle_gamma   90.00
#
_symmetry.space_group_name_H-M   'P 1'
#
loop_
_entity.id
_entity.type
_entity.pdbx_description
1 polymer ?
#
loop_
_entity_poly.entity_id
_entity_poly.type
_entity_poly.pdbx_seq_one_letter_code
_entity_poly.pdbx_strand_id
1 'polypeptide(L)' 'MSVEDPVPFLRVEKGSADPDELGALLLLLLARRRAAAAAPTLTRPVARWRRLERRPAFTDPRAWTGSTR' A
#
# COMPACT_ATOMS: atom_id res chain seq x y z
N MET A 1 -32.50 19.47 16.45
CA MET A 1 -31.69 18.43 15.80
C MET A 1 -30.31 18.49 16.42
N SER A 2 -30.06 17.68 17.45
CA SER A 2 -28.70 17.52 17.95
C SER A 2 -27.93 16.76 16.89
N VAL A 3 -27.04 17.46 16.20
CA VAL A 3 -25.99 16.82 15.41
C VAL A 3 -25.09 16.19 16.47
N GLU A 4 -25.17 14.87 16.65
CA GLU A 4 -24.09 14.17 17.35
C GLU A 4 -22.79 14.56 16.66
N ASP A 5 -21.81 15.06 17.41
CA ASP A 5 -20.49 15.35 16.87
C ASP A 5 -19.96 14.04 16.27
N PRO A 6 -19.84 13.93 14.94
CA PRO A 6 -19.35 12.71 14.35
C PRO A 6 -17.91 12.53 14.83
N VAL A 7 -17.61 11.32 15.29
CA VAL A 7 -16.22 10.92 15.57
C VAL A 7 -15.36 11.35 14.37
N PRO A 8 -14.27 12.11 14.60
CA PRO A 8 -13.50 12.69 13.50
C PRO A 8 -13.01 11.58 12.58
N PHE A 9 -13.35 11.69 11.29
CA PHE A 9 -13.00 10.71 10.26
C PHE A 9 -11.49 10.45 10.17
N LEU A 10 -10.69 11.49 10.41
CA LEU A 10 -9.23 11.45 10.40
C LEU A 10 -8.70 12.27 11.58
N ARG A 11 -7.74 11.70 12.33
CA ARG A 11 -7.01 12.39 13.39
C ARG A 11 -5.52 12.32 13.10
N VAL A 12 -4.85 13.47 13.17
CA VAL A 12 -3.39 13.57 13.11
C VAL A 12 -2.86 13.48 14.54
N GLU A 13 -2.13 12.41 14.87
CA GLU A 13 -1.60 12.20 16.23
C GLU A 13 -0.32 13.00 16.50
N LYS A 14 0.47 13.29 15.45
CA LYS A 14 1.74 14.01 15.56
C LYS A 14 1.97 14.87 14.31
N GLY A 15 2.54 16.06 14.52
CA GLY A 15 2.82 17.02 13.45
C GLY A 15 1.55 17.68 12.91
N SER A 16 1.67 18.32 11.76
CA SER A 16 0.55 18.81 10.96
C SER A 16 0.61 18.18 9.59
N ALA A 17 -0.55 17.88 9.00
CA ALA A 17 -0.61 17.46 7.61
C ALA A 17 -0.81 18.69 6.72
N ASP A 18 0.05 18.88 5.74
CA ASP A 18 -0.13 19.92 4.73
C ASP A 18 -1.34 19.55 3.81
N PRO A 19 -2.08 20.53 3.28
CA PRO A 19 -3.02 20.32 2.17
C PRO A 19 -2.60 19.29 1.12
N ASP A 20 -1.34 19.29 0.69
CA ASP A 20 -0.84 18.35 -0.32
C ASP A 20 -0.85 16.89 0.17
N GLU A 21 -0.47 16.67 1.43
CA GLU A 21 -0.46 15.34 2.05
C GLU A 21 -1.89 14.80 2.27
N LEU A 22 -2.79 15.69 2.70
CA LEU A 22 -4.22 15.37 2.81
C LEU A 22 -4.83 15.05 1.44
N GLY A 23 -4.45 15.80 0.40
CA GLY A 23 -4.83 15.55 -0.99
C GLY A 23 -4.35 14.18 -1.47
N ALA A 24 -3.08 13.83 -1.21
CA ALA A 24 -2.54 12.52 -1.53
C ALA A 24 -3.29 11.37 -0.83
N LEU A 25 -3.62 11.54 0.46
CA LEU A 25 -4.42 10.57 1.21
C LEU A 25 -5.82 10.41 0.61
N LEU A 26 -6.49 11.52 0.29
CA LEU A 26 -7.81 11.49 -0.35
C LEU A 26 -7.77 10.75 -1.69
N LEU A 27 -6.78 11.06 -2.54
CA LEU A 27 -6.58 10.39 -3.84
C LEU A 27 -6.41 8.88 -3.66
N LEU A 28 -5.61 8.45 -2.68
CA LEU A 28 -5.40 7.05 -2.37
C LEU A 28 -6.70 6.36 -1.93
N LEU A 29 -7.48 7.00 -1.05
CA LEU A 29 -8.77 6.46 -0.57
C LEU A 29 -9.78 6.33 -1.73
N LEU A 30 -9.86 7.33 -2.60
CA LEU A 30 -10.72 7.29 -3.79
C LEU A 30 -10.28 6.21 -4.78
N ALA A 31 -8.97 6.04 -5.01
CA ALA A 31 -8.44 4.98 -5.85
C ALA A 31 -8.77 3.59 -5.29
N ARG A 32 -8.60 3.39 -3.98
CA ARG A 32 -8.98 2.14 -3.31
C ARG A 32 -10.48 1.86 -3.39
N ARG A 33 -11.33 2.87 -3.19
CA ARG A 33 -12.78 2.73 -3.34
C ARG A 33 -13.15 2.28 -4.76
N ARG A 34 -12.53 2.89 -5.78
CA ARG A 34 -12.74 2.49 -7.19
C ARG A 34 -12.24 1.07 -7.46
N ALA A 35 -11.08 0.70 -6.94
CA ALA A 35 -10.55 -0.66 -7.08
C ALA A 35 -11.43 -1.72 -6.39
N ALA A 36 -11.99 -1.39 -5.22
CA ALA A 36 -12.91 -2.28 -4.49
C ALA A 36 -14.26 -2.46 -5.20
N ALA A 37 -14.68 -1.48 -6.02
CA ALA A 37 -15.88 -1.60 -6.84
C ALA A 37 -15.67 -2.54 -8.05
N ALA A 38 -14.42 -2.81 -8.45
CA ALA A 38 -14.13 -3.85 -9.42
C ALA A 38 -14.24 -5.22 -8.76
N ALA A 39 -14.93 -6.17 -9.41
CA ALA A 39 -15.03 -7.53 -8.91
C ALA A 39 -13.62 -8.09 -8.67
N PRO A 40 -13.33 -8.64 -7.47
CA PRO A 40 -12.01 -9.17 -7.19
C PRO A 40 -11.74 -10.32 -8.15
N THR A 41 -10.71 -10.18 -8.98
CA THR A 41 -10.16 -11.32 -9.72
C THR A 41 -9.66 -12.31 -8.68
N LEU A 42 -10.42 -13.39 -8.44
CA LEU A 42 -10.06 -14.49 -7.54
C LEU A 42 -8.82 -15.20 -8.06
N THR A 43 -7.67 -14.54 -7.91
CA THR A 43 -6.38 -15.09 -8.27
C THR A 43 -5.92 -15.86 -7.05
N ARG A 44 -5.87 -17.19 -7.16
CA ARG A 44 -5.37 -18.03 -6.06
C ARG A 44 -3.96 -17.52 -5.68
N PRO A 45 -3.72 -17.08 -4.44
CA PRO A 45 -2.41 -16.61 -4.05
C PRO A 45 -1.45 -17.79 -4.13
N VAL A 46 -0.53 -17.75 -5.09
CA VAL A 46 0.57 -18.71 -5.20
C VAL A 46 1.73 -18.12 -4.42
N ALA A 47 2.25 -18.85 -3.44
CA ALA A 47 3.47 -18.46 -2.75
C ALA A 47 4.63 -18.40 -3.77
N ARG A 48 5.04 -17.18 -4.16
CA ARG A 48 6.13 -16.93 -5.11
C ARG A 48 7.51 -17.05 -4.46
N TRP A 49 7.66 -17.96 -3.50
CA TRP A 49 8.92 -18.15 -2.78
C TRP A 49 10.02 -18.44 -3.78
N ARG A 50 11.05 -17.59 -3.78
CA ARG A 50 12.23 -17.80 -4.61
C ARG A 50 12.99 -18.97 -3.98
N ARG A 51 13.25 -19.98 -4.80
CA ARG A 51 14.16 -21.11 -4.51
C ARG A 51 15.59 -20.59 -4.57
N LEU A 52 16.03 -19.88 -3.54
CA LEU A 52 17.34 -19.22 -3.49
C LEU A 52 18.51 -20.19 -3.61
N GLU A 53 18.29 -21.45 -3.22
CA GLU A 53 19.22 -22.56 -3.39
C GLU A 53 19.43 -22.94 -4.88
N ARG A 54 18.50 -22.58 -5.77
CA ARG A 54 18.59 -22.85 -7.22
C ARG A 54 18.98 -21.64 -8.04
N ARG A 55 18.77 -20.42 -7.51
CA ARG A 55 19.09 -19.17 -8.20
C ARG A 55 19.54 -18.13 -7.19
N PRO A 56 20.81 -17.67 -7.25
CA PRO A 56 21.31 -16.63 -6.35
C PRO A 56 20.40 -15.39 -6.38
N ALA A 57 20.07 -14.86 -5.20
CA ALA A 57 19.28 -13.63 -5.09
C ALA A 57 20.03 -12.40 -5.62
N PHE A 58 21.36 -12.47 -5.61
CA PHE A 58 22.27 -11.37 -5.86
C PHE A 58 23.36 -11.81 -6.81
N THR A 59 23.90 -10.85 -7.57
CA THR A 59 25.01 -11.11 -8.50
C THR A 59 26.36 -11.21 -7.77
N ASP A 60 26.47 -10.64 -6.57
CA ASP A 60 27.67 -10.66 -5.71
C ASP A 60 27.26 -10.77 -4.23
N PRO A 61 28.04 -11.43 -3.35
CA PRO A 61 27.77 -11.52 -1.90
C PRO A 61 27.56 -10.20 -1.17
N ARG A 62 28.06 -9.07 -1.70
CA ARG A 62 27.90 -7.72 -1.13
C ARG A 62 26.82 -6.89 -1.83
N ALA A 63 26.19 -7.42 -2.87
CA ALA A 63 25.09 -6.75 -3.52
C ALA A 63 23.81 -6.94 -2.69
N TRP A 64 23.10 -5.84 -2.41
CA TRP A 64 21.85 -5.83 -1.66
C TRP A 64 20.63 -5.69 -2.58
N THR A 65 20.85 -5.43 -3.87
CA THR A 65 19.81 -5.40 -4.90
C THR A 65 19.94 -6.62 -5.82
N GLY A 66 18.82 -7.25 -6.14
CA GLY A 66 18.79 -8.32 -7.13
C GLY A 66 18.84 -7.74 -8.54
N SER A 67 19.58 -8.36 -9.45
CA SER A 67 19.47 -8.07 -10.88
C SER A 67 18.15 -8.64 -11.40
N THR A 68 17.11 -7.80 -11.42
CA THR A 68 15.82 -8.15 -12.00
C THR A 68 15.84 -7.71 -13.46
N ARG A 69 15.88 -8.66 -14.39
CA ARG A 69 15.59 -8.45 -15.82
C ARG A 69 14.52 -9.44 -16.23
#